data_AF-A0A340WU00-F1
#
_entry.id   AF-A0A340WU00-F1
#
_cell.length_a   1.000
_cell.length_b   1.000
_cell.length_c   1.000
_cell.angle_alpha   90.00
_cell.angle_beta   90.00
_cell.angle_gamma   90.00
#
_symmetry.space_group_name_H-M   'P 1'
#
loop_
_entity.id
_entity.type
_entity.pdbx_description
1 polymer ?
#
loop_
_entity_poly.entity_id
_entity_poly.type
_entity_poly.pdbx_seq_one_letter_code
_entity_poly.pdbx_strand_id
1 'polypeptide(L)'
;MDEYVGLPRNHPESYHSYMWNNFFKHIDIDPNNAHILDGNATDLQAECDAFEKKIKEAGGIDLFVGGIGPDGHIAFNEPGSSLVSRTRVKTLAMDTILANAKYFDGDLSKVPTMALTVGVGTVMDAREVMILITGAHKAFALYKAIEEGVNHMWTVSAFQQHPRTIFVCDEDATLELRVKTVKYFKGLMHVHNKLVDPLYSMKEAN
;
A
#
# COMPACT_ATOMS: atom_id res chain seq x y z
N MET A 1 1.59 5.43 2.70
CA MET A 1 1.76 5.45 1.22
C MET A 1 1.23 6.75 0.63
N ASP A 2 0.32 7.40 1.35
CA ASP A 2 -0.53 8.47 0.88
C ASP A 2 -0.96 9.31 2.08
N GLU A 3 -1.62 10.44 1.80
CA GLU A 3 -2.37 11.25 2.75
C GLU A 3 -3.46 12.04 2.01
N TYR A 4 -4.61 12.28 2.65
CA TYR A 4 -5.67 13.10 2.10
C TYR A 4 -5.26 14.56 1.96
N VAL A 5 -5.64 15.18 0.83
CA VAL A 5 -5.43 16.61 0.61
C VAL A 5 -6.51 17.41 1.35
N GLY A 6 -6.09 18.47 2.07
CA GLY A 6 -6.98 19.41 2.73
C GLY A 6 -7.64 18.90 4.01
N LEU A 7 -7.31 17.68 4.47
CA LEU A 7 -7.77 17.16 5.75
C LEU A 7 -6.80 17.59 6.86
N PRO A 8 -7.26 18.19 7.98
CA PRO A 8 -6.36 18.60 9.05
C PRO A 8 -5.48 17.45 9.53
N ARG A 9 -4.18 17.70 9.73
CA ARG A 9 -3.21 16.67 10.17
C ARG A 9 -3.61 15.95 11.47
N ASN A 10 -4.34 16.63 12.36
CA ASN A 10 -4.82 16.07 13.62
C ASN A 10 -6.26 15.52 13.52
N HIS A 11 -6.87 15.53 12.34
CA HIS A 11 -8.18 14.93 12.12
C HIS A 11 -8.09 13.42 12.42
N PRO A 12 -9.07 12.81 13.12
CA PRO A 12 -9.01 11.39 13.50
C PRO A 12 -8.82 10.45 12.31
N GLU A 13 -9.42 10.80 11.16
CA GLU A 13 -9.34 10.01 9.91
C GLU A 13 -8.18 10.38 8.98
N SER A 14 -7.28 11.28 9.39
CA SER A 14 -6.04 11.51 8.62
C SER A 14 -5.09 10.32 8.76
N TYR A 15 -4.28 10.07 7.75
CA TYR A 15 -3.28 9.00 7.83
C TYR A 15 -2.11 9.35 8.77
N HIS A 16 -1.84 10.64 9.01
CA HIS A 16 -1.03 11.12 10.13
C HIS A 16 -1.58 10.61 11.48
N SER A 17 -2.86 10.85 11.77
CA SER A 17 -3.50 10.37 13.01
C SER A 17 -3.56 8.84 13.07
N TYR A 18 -3.86 8.17 11.96
CA TYR A 18 -3.91 6.70 11.90
C TYR A 18 -2.55 6.09 12.26
N MET A 19 -1.47 6.53 11.61
CA MET A 19 -0.13 6.00 11.84
C MET A 19 0.37 6.33 13.24
N TRP A 20 0.12 7.55 13.73
CA TRP A 20 0.47 7.94 15.09
C TRP A 20 -0.25 7.10 16.13
N ASN A 21 -1.58 6.96 16.01
CA ASN A 21 -2.40 6.31 17.02
C ASN A 21 -2.30 4.79 17.06
N ASN A 22 -2.05 4.16 15.91
CA ASN A 22 -2.04 2.70 15.80
C ASN A 22 -0.64 2.11 15.77
N PHE A 23 0.41 2.90 15.51
CA PHE A 23 1.76 2.36 15.39
C PHE A 23 2.84 3.23 16.03
N PHE A 24 3.13 4.42 15.50
CA PHE A 24 4.35 5.16 15.84
C PHE A 24 4.48 5.48 17.34
N LYS A 25 3.39 5.84 18.02
CA LYS A 25 3.45 6.18 19.46
C LYS A 25 3.67 4.97 20.38
N HIS A 26 3.60 3.75 19.85
CA HIS A 26 3.72 2.49 20.61
C HIS A 26 5.06 1.79 20.43
N ILE A 27 5.97 2.37 19.65
CA ILE A 27 7.31 1.85 19.38
C ILE A 27 8.37 2.93 19.61
N ASP A 28 9.63 2.54 19.58
CA ASP A 28 10.82 3.37 19.84
C ASP A 28 11.40 4.03 18.58
N ILE A 29 10.58 4.24 17.54
CA ILE A 29 11.01 4.96 16.33
C ILE A 29 11.22 6.45 16.65
N ASP A 30 12.34 7.02 16.19
CA ASP A 30 12.54 8.47 16.21
C ASP A 30 11.51 9.14 15.28
N PRO A 31 10.67 10.08 15.77
CA PRO A 31 9.70 10.79 14.94
C PRO A 31 10.31 11.48 13.72
N ASN A 32 11.60 11.88 13.77
CA ASN A 32 12.29 12.48 12.62
C ASN A 32 12.51 11.49 11.46
N ASN A 33 12.45 10.19 11.74
CA ASN A 33 12.56 9.11 10.75
C ASN A 33 11.18 8.60 10.27
N ALA A 34 10.09 9.19 10.74
CA ALA A 34 8.73 8.85 10.33
C ALA A 34 8.21 9.88 9.31
N HIS A 35 8.12 9.47 8.04
CA HIS A 35 7.73 10.37 6.95
C HIS A 35 6.34 10.01 6.38
N ILE A 36 5.45 11.00 6.37
CA ILE A 36 4.13 10.94 5.71
C ILE A 36 3.98 12.23 4.90
N LEU A 37 3.39 12.11 3.71
CA LEU A 37 3.08 13.24 2.82
C LEU A 37 2.26 14.31 3.57
N ASP A 38 2.53 15.58 3.27
CA ASP A 38 1.73 16.70 3.80
C ASP A 38 0.61 17.09 2.83
N GLY A 39 -0.58 16.53 3.04
CA GLY A 39 -1.78 16.89 2.27
C GLY A 39 -2.27 18.32 2.44
N ASN A 40 -1.69 19.12 3.35
CA ASN A 40 -2.00 20.53 3.55
C ASN A 40 -0.89 21.47 3.05
N ALA A 41 0.12 20.96 2.34
CA ALA A 41 1.15 21.79 1.74
C ALA A 41 0.54 22.79 0.74
N THR A 42 1.10 24.00 0.68
CA THR A 42 0.63 25.05 -0.24
C THR A 42 0.89 24.69 -1.70
N ASP A 43 2.03 24.06 -1.98
CA ASP A 43 2.35 23.48 -3.28
C ASP A 43 2.43 21.96 -3.13
N LEU A 44 1.35 21.29 -3.54
CA LEU A 44 1.19 19.85 -3.42
C LEU A 44 2.18 19.07 -4.30
N GLN A 45 2.54 19.60 -5.48
CA GLN A 45 3.49 18.92 -6.35
C GLN A 45 4.91 19.03 -5.80
N ALA A 46 5.28 20.20 -5.26
CA ALA A 46 6.56 20.37 -4.58
C ALA A 46 6.69 19.45 -3.35
N GLU A 47 5.62 19.21 -2.60
CA GLU A 47 5.61 18.22 -1.51
C GLU A 47 5.83 16.79 -2.02
N CYS A 48 5.16 16.40 -3.11
CA CYS A 48 5.38 15.10 -3.77
C CYS A 48 6.84 14.92 -4.21
N ASP A 49 7.43 15.94 -4.85
CA ASP A 49 8.81 15.92 -5.33
C ASP A 49 9.81 15.86 -4.16
N ALA A 50 9.52 16.60 -3.07
CA ALA A 50 10.31 16.56 -1.85
C ALA A 50 10.25 15.19 -1.16
N PHE A 51 9.12 14.50 -1.21
CA PHE A 51 8.96 13.15 -0.67
C PHE A 51 9.81 12.13 -1.45
N GLU A 52 9.81 12.18 -2.77
CA GLU A 52 10.69 11.37 -3.63
C GLU A 52 12.17 11.62 -3.32
N LYS A 53 12.54 12.89 -3.09
CA LYS A 53 13.90 13.26 -2.70
C LYS A 53 14.29 12.66 -1.35
N LYS A 54 13.41 12.71 -0.34
CA LYS A 54 13.65 12.08 0.98
C LYS A 54 13.87 10.57 0.86
N ILE A 55 13.07 9.88 0.04
CA ILE A 55 13.26 8.44 -0.24
C ILE A 55 14.65 8.19 -0.82
N LYS A 56 15.06 9.00 -1.81
CA LYS A 56 16.37 8.89 -2.43
C LYS A 56 17.52 9.17 -1.47
N GLU A 57 17.38 10.20 -0.62
CA GLU A 57 18.37 10.57 0.40
C GLU A 57 18.52 9.50 1.48
N ALA A 58 17.45 8.77 1.79
CA ALA A 58 17.48 7.60 2.67
C ALA A 58 18.13 6.35 2.02
N GLY A 59 18.47 6.40 0.72
CA GLY A 59 19.07 5.28 -0.01
C GLY A 59 18.07 4.34 -0.71
N GLY A 60 16.81 4.76 -0.84
CA GLY A 60 15.71 3.96 -1.37
C GLY A 60 14.91 3.24 -0.27
N ILE A 61 13.92 2.45 -0.68
CA ILE A 61 13.10 1.65 0.23
C ILE A 61 13.60 0.20 0.20
N ASP A 62 14.00 -0.34 1.35
CA ASP A 62 14.42 -1.75 1.44
C ASP A 62 13.21 -2.70 1.37
N LEU A 63 12.17 -2.43 2.16
CA LEU A 63 10.92 -3.18 2.14
C LEU A 63 9.73 -2.22 2.07
N PHE A 64 8.92 -2.35 1.03
CA PHE A 64 7.67 -1.62 0.89
C PHE A 64 6.50 -2.54 1.24
N VAL A 65 5.79 -2.22 2.33
CA VAL A 65 4.56 -2.93 2.71
C VAL A 65 3.34 -2.18 2.19
N GLY A 66 2.46 -2.90 1.49
CA GLY A 66 1.22 -2.37 0.95
C GLY A 66 0.05 -3.33 1.11
N GLY A 67 -1.13 -2.85 0.72
CA GLY A 67 -2.33 -3.65 0.54
C GLY A 67 -2.86 -3.52 -0.89
N ILE A 68 -4.03 -4.13 -1.13
CA ILE A 68 -4.76 -4.06 -2.40
C ILE A 68 -6.17 -3.51 -2.19
N GLY A 69 -6.59 -2.57 -3.02
CA GLY A 69 -7.99 -2.13 -3.10
C GLY A 69 -8.91 -3.18 -3.75
N PRO A 70 -10.24 -3.14 -3.56
CA PRO A 70 -11.17 -4.02 -4.28
C PRO A 70 -11.10 -3.91 -5.81
N ASP A 71 -10.60 -2.79 -6.32
CA ASP A 71 -10.31 -2.45 -7.72
C ASP A 71 -8.86 -2.77 -8.13
N GLY A 72 -8.06 -3.39 -7.26
CA GLY A 72 -6.67 -3.74 -7.51
C GLY A 72 -5.67 -2.59 -7.40
N HIS A 73 -6.03 -1.44 -6.80
CA HIS A 73 -5.09 -0.35 -6.62
C HIS A 73 -4.00 -0.67 -5.58
N ILE A 74 -2.80 -0.12 -5.81
CA ILE A 74 -1.74 0.06 -4.81
C ILE A 74 -1.68 1.54 -4.40
N ALA A 75 -1.68 1.84 -3.11
CA ALA A 75 -1.87 3.22 -2.61
C ALA A 75 -3.15 3.84 -3.24
N PHE A 76 -3.19 5.13 -3.55
CA PHE A 76 -4.25 5.73 -4.37
C PHE A 76 -3.92 5.73 -5.88
N ASN A 77 -3.18 4.72 -6.38
CA ASN A 77 -3.00 4.52 -7.81
C ASN A 77 -4.22 3.84 -8.42
N GLU A 78 -5.31 4.60 -8.49
CA GLU A 78 -6.61 4.21 -9.05
C GLU A 78 -6.50 3.64 -10.47
N PRO A 79 -7.48 2.83 -10.93
CA PRO A 79 -7.51 2.29 -12.28
C PRO A 79 -7.24 3.34 -13.36
N GLY A 80 -6.36 3.00 -14.29
CA GLY A 80 -5.87 3.89 -15.35
C GLY A 80 -4.61 4.67 -14.99
N SER A 81 -4.11 4.57 -13.75
CA SER A 81 -2.85 5.19 -13.34
C SER A 81 -1.64 4.59 -14.07
N SER A 82 -0.70 5.44 -14.50
CA SER A 82 0.54 4.96 -15.13
C SER A 82 1.29 4.00 -14.20
N LEU A 83 1.71 2.85 -14.75
CA LEU A 83 2.46 1.82 -14.02
C LEU A 83 3.90 2.24 -13.69
N VAL A 84 4.37 3.35 -14.27
CA VAL A 84 5.68 3.96 -13.97
C VAL A 84 5.53 5.33 -13.30
N SER A 85 4.35 5.62 -12.74
CA SER A 85 4.07 6.88 -12.08
C SER A 85 4.98 7.13 -10.87
N ARG A 86 5.21 8.41 -10.56
CA ARG A 86 5.84 8.89 -9.33
C ARG A 86 4.80 9.42 -8.35
N THR A 87 5.28 9.82 -7.18
CA THR A 87 4.51 10.50 -6.15
C THR A 87 3.83 11.74 -6.73
N ARG A 88 2.52 11.86 -6.55
CA ARG A 88 1.69 12.90 -7.18
C ARG A 88 0.37 13.11 -6.44
N VAL A 89 -0.33 14.18 -6.83
CA VAL A 89 -1.74 14.37 -6.49
C VAL A 89 -2.59 13.40 -7.32
N LYS A 90 -3.55 12.75 -6.68
CA LYS A 90 -4.58 11.93 -7.33
C LYS A 90 -5.96 12.30 -6.82
N THR A 91 -6.88 12.51 -7.76
CA THR A 91 -8.31 12.56 -7.47
C THR A 91 -8.79 11.14 -7.17
N LEU A 92 -9.55 10.99 -6.09
CA LEU A 92 -10.10 9.70 -5.68
C LEU A 92 -11.23 9.28 -6.64
N ALA A 93 -11.27 7.99 -6.97
CA ALA A 93 -12.37 7.40 -7.72
C ALA A 93 -13.65 7.37 -6.86
N MET A 94 -14.81 7.28 -7.52
CA MET A 94 -16.10 7.21 -6.81
C MET A 94 -16.17 5.99 -5.87
N ASP A 95 -15.62 4.85 -6.29
CA ASP A 95 -15.59 3.63 -5.47
C ASP A 95 -14.77 3.84 -4.18
N THR A 96 -13.66 4.58 -4.26
CA THR A 96 -12.82 4.95 -3.10
C THR A 96 -13.57 5.91 -2.17
N ILE A 97 -14.28 6.88 -2.72
CA ILE A 97 -15.13 7.80 -1.95
C ILE A 97 -16.23 7.02 -1.19
N LEU A 98 -16.91 6.11 -1.88
CA LEU A 98 -17.95 5.25 -1.31
C LEU A 98 -17.40 4.34 -0.20
N ALA A 99 -16.24 3.70 -0.42
CA ALA A 99 -15.60 2.82 0.54
C ALA A 99 -15.16 3.55 1.82
N ASN A 100 -14.77 4.82 1.68
CA ASN A 100 -14.26 5.63 2.79
C ASN A 100 -15.33 6.47 3.49
N ALA A 101 -16.52 6.65 2.89
CA ALA A 101 -17.62 7.42 3.48
C ALA A 101 -17.97 7.01 4.92
N LYS A 102 -17.84 5.71 5.24
CA LYS A 102 -18.07 5.17 6.59
C LYS A 102 -17.19 5.82 7.68
N TYR A 103 -16.04 6.38 7.31
CA TYR A 103 -15.14 7.10 8.21
C TYR A 103 -15.53 8.58 8.37
N PHE A 104 -16.37 9.10 7.47
CA PHE A 104 -16.79 10.50 7.43
C PHE A 104 -18.30 10.63 7.67
N ASP A 105 -18.80 10.02 8.75
CA ASP A 105 -20.22 9.99 9.16
C ASP A 105 -21.18 9.39 8.11
N GLY A 106 -20.67 8.65 7.12
CA GLY A 106 -21.46 8.17 5.99
C GLY A 106 -21.77 9.25 4.94
N ASP A 107 -21.21 10.45 5.07
CA ASP A 107 -21.45 11.58 4.17
C ASP A 107 -20.35 11.69 3.10
N LEU A 108 -20.73 11.39 1.85
CA LEU A 108 -19.84 11.44 0.70
C LEU A 108 -19.24 12.83 0.47
N SER A 109 -19.93 13.90 0.85
CA SER A 109 -19.45 15.27 0.66
C SER A 109 -18.31 15.65 1.62
N LYS A 110 -18.13 14.90 2.70
CA LYS A 110 -17.07 15.10 3.69
C LYS A 110 -15.79 14.34 3.36
N VAL A 111 -15.85 13.39 2.43
CA VAL A 111 -14.67 12.63 2.01
C VAL A 111 -13.78 13.54 1.16
N PRO A 112 -12.47 13.67 1.49
CA PRO A 112 -11.55 14.43 0.67
C PRO A 112 -11.55 13.94 -0.78
N THR A 113 -11.60 14.85 -1.74
CA THR A 113 -11.70 14.50 -3.17
C THR A 113 -10.35 14.16 -3.81
N MET A 114 -9.26 14.50 -3.13
CA MET A 114 -7.89 14.30 -3.58
C MET A 114 -7.01 13.74 -2.45
N ALA A 115 -5.96 13.03 -2.85
CA ALA A 115 -4.90 12.57 -1.96
C ALA A 115 -3.54 12.79 -2.62
N LEU A 116 -2.51 12.96 -1.80
CA LEU A 116 -1.13 12.75 -2.22
C LEU A 116 -0.84 11.26 -2.09
N THR A 117 -0.19 10.68 -3.09
CA THR A 117 0.11 9.24 -3.08
C THR A 117 1.42 8.96 -3.78
N VAL A 118 2.19 8.00 -3.27
CA VAL A 118 3.34 7.45 -3.99
C VAL A 118 2.89 6.83 -5.32
N GLY A 119 3.74 6.89 -6.33
CA GLY A 119 3.44 6.28 -7.62
C GLY A 119 3.66 4.78 -7.63
N VAL A 120 3.12 4.10 -8.65
CA VAL A 120 3.41 2.67 -8.87
C VAL A 120 4.91 2.46 -9.06
N GLY A 121 5.57 3.34 -9.83
CA GLY A 121 7.02 3.32 -10.02
C GLY A 121 7.79 3.56 -8.72
N THR A 122 7.28 4.42 -7.82
CA THR A 122 7.89 4.65 -6.51
C THR A 122 7.91 3.38 -5.66
N VAL A 123 6.84 2.57 -5.72
CA VAL A 123 6.79 1.28 -5.00
C VAL A 123 7.65 0.23 -5.71
N MET A 124 7.66 0.21 -7.04
CA MET A 124 8.49 -0.69 -7.86
C MET A 124 10.00 -0.46 -7.68
N ASP A 125 10.43 0.72 -7.22
CA ASP A 125 11.82 1.02 -6.92
C ASP A 125 12.31 0.41 -5.58
N ALA A 126 11.40 -0.14 -4.77
CA ALA A 126 11.78 -0.81 -3.54
C ALA A 126 12.62 -2.07 -3.83
N ARG A 127 13.51 -2.46 -2.90
CA ARG A 127 14.27 -3.72 -3.08
C ARG A 127 13.38 -4.95 -2.92
N GLU A 128 12.37 -4.84 -2.06
CA GLU A 128 11.37 -5.87 -1.79
C GLU A 128 10.00 -5.22 -1.59
N VAL A 129 8.95 -5.86 -2.11
CA VAL A 129 7.56 -5.43 -1.94
C VAL A 129 6.79 -6.55 -1.27
N MET A 130 6.03 -6.22 -0.21
CA MET A 130 5.11 -7.15 0.45
C MET A 130 3.69 -6.61 0.37
N ILE A 131 2.77 -7.40 -0.20
CA ILE A 131 1.36 -7.05 -0.34
C ILE A 131 0.53 -7.96 0.57
N LEU A 132 -0.12 -7.38 1.57
CA LEU A 132 -1.01 -8.08 2.49
C LEU A 132 -2.47 -8.00 2.00
N ILE A 133 -3.13 -9.15 1.89
CA ILE A 133 -4.47 -9.26 1.30
C ILE A 133 -5.33 -10.19 2.15
N THR A 134 -6.39 -9.67 2.76
CA THR A 134 -7.27 -10.46 3.62
C THR A 134 -8.74 -10.25 3.30
N GLY A 135 -9.50 -11.34 3.27
CA GLY A 135 -10.95 -11.37 3.14
C GLY A 135 -11.46 -11.52 1.70
N ALA A 136 -12.62 -12.16 1.57
CA ALA A 136 -13.25 -12.53 0.30
C ALA A 136 -13.50 -11.34 -0.64
N HIS A 137 -13.77 -10.17 -0.08
CA HIS A 137 -14.01 -8.92 -0.82
C HIS A 137 -12.77 -8.43 -1.61
N LYS A 138 -11.60 -9.05 -1.43
CA LYS A 138 -10.37 -8.78 -2.19
C LYS A 138 -9.99 -9.88 -3.18
N ALA A 139 -10.71 -11.01 -3.19
CA ALA A 139 -10.33 -12.18 -3.98
C ALA A 139 -10.27 -11.89 -5.50
N PHE A 140 -11.24 -11.15 -6.01
CA PHE A 140 -11.27 -10.78 -7.42
C PHE A 140 -10.09 -9.87 -7.82
N ALA A 141 -9.75 -8.89 -6.98
CA ALA A 141 -8.61 -8.02 -7.19
C ALA A 141 -7.29 -8.81 -7.19
N LEU A 142 -7.14 -9.78 -6.28
CA LEU A 142 -5.97 -10.67 -6.26
C LEU A 142 -5.88 -11.49 -7.55
N TYR A 143 -6.97 -12.12 -7.98
CA TYR A 143 -7.04 -12.83 -9.26
C TYR A 143 -6.58 -11.94 -10.44
N LYS A 144 -7.11 -10.72 -10.54
CA LYS A 144 -6.72 -9.76 -11.57
C LYS A 144 -5.24 -9.37 -11.50
N ALA A 145 -4.70 -9.25 -10.29
CA ALA A 145 -3.33 -8.82 -10.08
C ALA A 145 -2.29 -9.91 -10.42
N ILE A 146 -2.59 -11.20 -10.23
CA ILE A 146 -1.58 -12.28 -10.35
C ILE A 146 -1.87 -13.35 -11.40
N GLU A 147 -3.12 -13.54 -11.83
CA GLU A 147 -3.47 -14.55 -12.85
C GLU A 147 -3.78 -13.95 -14.23
N GLU A 148 -4.20 -12.68 -14.28
CA GLU A 148 -4.26 -11.91 -15.52
C GLU A 148 -2.93 -11.20 -15.81
N GLY A 149 -2.86 -10.49 -16.94
CA GLY A 149 -1.64 -9.78 -17.34
C GLY A 149 -1.48 -8.41 -16.68
N VAL A 150 -0.27 -7.88 -16.78
CA VAL A 150 0.06 -6.50 -16.38
C VAL A 150 -0.90 -5.51 -17.05
N ASN A 151 -1.65 -4.76 -16.24
CA ASN A 151 -2.70 -3.86 -16.71
C ASN A 151 -2.86 -2.67 -15.75
N HIS A 152 -2.83 -1.45 -16.28
CA HIS A 152 -2.99 -0.23 -15.49
C HIS A 152 -4.37 -0.05 -14.84
N MET A 153 -5.34 -0.88 -15.19
CA MET A 153 -6.64 -0.94 -14.50
C MET A 153 -6.56 -1.70 -13.17
N TRP A 154 -5.52 -2.50 -12.95
CA TRP A 154 -5.29 -3.28 -11.74
C TRP A 154 -3.83 -3.08 -11.32
N THR A 155 -3.51 -1.95 -10.71
CA THR A 155 -2.13 -1.46 -10.63
C THR A 155 -1.18 -2.35 -9.82
N VAL A 156 -1.68 -3.18 -8.89
CA VAL A 156 -0.89 -4.23 -8.23
C VAL A 156 -0.32 -5.25 -9.22
N SER A 157 -0.93 -5.45 -10.40
CA SER A 157 -0.39 -6.31 -11.46
C SER A 157 0.99 -5.86 -11.98
N ALA A 158 1.39 -4.61 -11.75
CA ALA A 158 2.74 -4.14 -12.06
C ALA A 158 3.83 -4.97 -11.36
N PHE A 159 3.53 -5.49 -10.16
CA PHE A 159 4.49 -6.28 -9.39
C PHE A 159 4.80 -7.65 -10.00
N GLN A 160 4.10 -8.08 -11.04
CA GLN A 160 4.52 -9.22 -11.86
C GLN A 160 5.90 -8.99 -12.51
N GLN A 161 6.31 -7.72 -12.68
CA GLN A 161 7.60 -7.33 -13.25
C GLN A 161 8.62 -6.92 -12.17
N HIS A 162 8.24 -6.97 -10.89
CA HIS A 162 9.13 -6.64 -9.79
C HIS A 162 9.99 -7.87 -9.43
N PRO A 163 11.31 -7.71 -9.23
CA PRO A 163 12.20 -8.86 -9.02
C PRO A 163 11.94 -9.59 -7.70
N ARG A 164 11.29 -8.94 -6.72
CA ARG A 164 11.07 -9.52 -5.39
C ARG A 164 9.79 -9.03 -4.74
N THR A 165 8.67 -9.68 -5.06
CA THR A 165 7.37 -9.40 -4.45
C THR A 165 6.86 -10.61 -3.68
N ILE A 166 6.37 -10.38 -2.46
CA ILE A 166 5.72 -11.36 -1.61
C ILE A 166 4.25 -10.97 -1.45
N PHE A 167 3.34 -11.90 -1.79
CA PHE A 167 1.92 -11.76 -1.50
C PHE A 167 1.59 -12.60 -0.27
N VAL A 168 1.11 -11.96 0.79
CA VAL A 168 0.66 -12.62 2.03
C VAL A 168 -0.86 -12.56 2.06
N CYS A 169 -1.52 -13.71 1.98
CA CYS A 169 -2.97 -13.79 1.84
C CYS A 169 -3.59 -14.74 2.88
N ASP A 170 -4.83 -14.48 3.28
CA ASP A 170 -5.67 -15.48 3.95
C ASP A 170 -6.38 -16.40 2.93
N GLU A 171 -7.06 -17.44 3.42
CA GLU A 171 -7.79 -18.39 2.55
C GLU A 171 -8.89 -17.67 1.75
N ASP A 172 -9.64 -16.77 2.38
CA ASP A 172 -10.76 -16.07 1.77
C ASP A 172 -10.33 -15.18 0.60
N ALA A 173 -9.15 -14.57 0.67
CA ALA A 173 -8.58 -13.81 -0.46
C ALA A 173 -8.27 -14.70 -1.68
N THR A 174 -8.19 -16.03 -1.53
CA THR A 174 -7.84 -16.93 -2.64
C THR A 174 -9.04 -17.49 -3.41
N LEU A 175 -10.27 -17.11 -3.06
CA LEU A 175 -11.50 -17.70 -3.60
C LEU A 175 -11.65 -17.64 -5.13
N GLU A 176 -11.11 -16.61 -5.77
CA GLU A 176 -11.17 -16.42 -7.23
C GLU A 176 -9.94 -16.98 -7.97
N LEU A 177 -8.95 -17.52 -7.24
CA LEU A 177 -7.75 -18.09 -7.84
C LEU A 177 -8.01 -19.49 -8.37
N ARG A 178 -7.28 -19.88 -9.43
CA ARG A 178 -7.32 -21.25 -9.92
C ARG A 178 -6.75 -22.19 -8.85
N VAL A 179 -7.43 -23.33 -8.68
CA VAL A 179 -6.98 -24.41 -7.78
C VAL A 179 -5.51 -24.81 -8.03
N LYS A 180 -5.05 -24.78 -9.29
CA LYS A 180 -3.65 -25.07 -9.65
C LYS A 180 -2.68 -24.07 -9.01
N THR A 181 -2.99 -22.78 -9.06
CA THR A 181 -2.20 -21.68 -8.47
C THR A 181 -2.09 -21.86 -6.96
N VAL A 182 -3.23 -22.04 -6.29
CA VAL A 182 -3.29 -22.23 -4.84
C VAL A 182 -2.52 -23.48 -4.41
N LYS A 183 -2.70 -24.61 -5.11
CA LYS A 183 -1.98 -25.86 -4.79
C LYS A 183 -0.47 -25.71 -4.92
N TYR A 184 0.00 -25.01 -5.95
CA TYR A 184 1.42 -24.77 -6.16
C TYR A 184 2.03 -24.01 -4.97
N PHE A 185 1.47 -22.85 -4.61
CA PHE A 185 2.00 -22.03 -3.53
C PHE A 185 1.80 -22.64 -2.14
N LYS A 186 0.70 -23.35 -1.89
CA LYS A 186 0.54 -24.16 -0.67
C LYS A 186 1.63 -25.24 -0.55
N GLY A 187 2.00 -25.88 -1.66
CA GLY A 187 3.11 -26.83 -1.71
C GLY A 187 4.47 -26.23 -1.33
N LEU A 188 4.65 -24.92 -1.55
CA LEU A 188 5.87 -24.18 -1.20
C LEU A 188 5.90 -23.64 0.23
N MET A 189 4.82 -23.75 1.01
CA MET A 189 4.75 -23.15 2.35
C MET A 189 5.84 -23.65 3.30
N HIS A 190 6.27 -24.92 3.18
CA HIS A 190 7.39 -25.44 3.98
C HIS A 190 8.73 -24.76 3.66
N VAL A 191 8.90 -24.24 2.44
CA VAL A 191 10.07 -23.44 2.05
C VAL A 191 9.89 -22.00 2.53
N HIS A 192 8.74 -21.39 2.26
CA HIS A 192 8.48 -19.99 2.58
C HIS A 192 8.35 -19.73 4.09
N ASN A 193 7.89 -20.71 4.88
CA ASN A 193 7.86 -20.58 6.35
C ASN A 193 9.26 -20.42 6.94
N LYS A 194 10.33 -20.83 6.24
CA LYS A 194 11.72 -20.58 6.67
C LYS A 194 12.07 -19.09 6.70
N LEU A 195 11.26 -18.22 6.08
CA LEU A 195 11.42 -16.77 6.16
C LEU A 195 11.02 -16.22 7.53
N VAL A 196 10.18 -16.95 8.28
CA VAL A 196 9.65 -16.53 9.58
C VAL A 196 9.95 -17.54 10.70
N ASP A 197 10.58 -18.66 10.38
CA ASP A 197 10.98 -19.73 11.31
C ASP A 197 12.42 -20.20 11.01
N PRO A 198 13.39 -20.00 11.94
CA PRO A 198 13.20 -19.43 13.27
C PRO A 198 12.91 -17.92 13.22
N LEU A 199 12.08 -17.45 14.15
CA LEU A 199 11.86 -16.03 14.36
C LEU A 199 13.02 -15.45 15.18
N TYR A 200 13.78 -14.54 14.57
CA TYR A 200 14.92 -13.89 15.24
C TYR A 200 14.45 -12.89 16.30
N SER A 201 15.30 -12.68 17.31
CA SER A 201 15.09 -11.72 18.38
C SER A 201 16.34 -10.86 18.58
N MET A 202 16.15 -9.60 18.98
CA MET A 202 17.26 -8.73 19.39
C MET A 202 17.79 -9.08 20.79
N LYS A 203 17.12 -9.98 21.54
CA LYS A 203 17.63 -10.49 22.81
C LYS A 203 18.90 -11.30 22.55
N GLU A 204 19.94 -11.06 23.33
CA GLU A 204 21.15 -11.89 23.29
C GLU A 204 20.77 -13.36 23.51
N ALA A 205 21.43 -14.25 22.77
CA ALA A 205 21.30 -15.68 22.99
C ALA A 205 21.94 -16.00 24.36
N ASN A 206 21.13 -16.47 25.33
CA ASN A 206 21.62 -16.99 26.61
C ASN A 206 22.56 -18.17 26.42
#